data_AF-A0A850NWI1-F1
#
_entry.id   AF-A0A850NWI1-F1
#
_cell.length_a   1.000
_cell.length_b   1.000
_cell.length_c   1.000
_cell.angle_alpha   90.00
_cell.angle_beta   90.00
_cell.angle_gamma   90.00
#
_symmetry.space_group_name_H-M   'P 1'
#
loop_
_entity.id
_entity.type
_entity.pdbx_description
1 polymer ?
#
loop_
_entity_poly.entity_id
_entity_poly.type
_entity_poly.pdbx_seq_one_letter_code
_entity_poly.pdbx_strand_id
1 'polypeptide(L)'
;MPTPARATPPSRSDPALRPAPVETAPNPAGAGLLFLREEQLRLAQDMIFFAYRDLTGAADAVLDELGLGRAHHRVLHFVGSRPELTVSELLGLLRITKQSLARVLGALIARGYVLLARG
;
A
#
# COMPACT_ATOMS: atom_id res chain seq x y z
N MET A 1 -66.72 37.79 41.20
CA MET A 1 -65.74 36.95 40.47
C MET A 1 -66.42 36.37 39.23
N PRO A 2 -66.18 36.96 38.04
CA PRO A 2 -66.16 36.19 36.80
C PRO A 2 -64.89 36.44 35.96
N THR A 3 -64.40 35.36 35.40
CA THR A 3 -63.16 35.13 34.64
C THR A 3 -63.10 35.90 33.31
N PRO A 4 -61.98 36.55 32.91
CA PRO A 4 -61.83 37.04 31.55
C PRO A 4 -61.54 35.89 30.58
N ALA A 5 -62.33 35.87 29.49
CA ALA A 5 -62.31 34.89 28.42
C ALA A 5 -60.98 34.89 27.65
N ARG A 6 -60.58 33.69 27.24
CA ARG A 6 -59.39 33.37 26.44
C ARG A 6 -59.56 33.91 25.02
N ALA A 7 -58.73 34.87 24.61
CA ALA A 7 -58.67 35.36 23.23
C ALA A 7 -57.94 34.34 22.32
N THR A 8 -58.56 34.03 21.18
CA THR A 8 -58.07 33.13 20.14
C THR A 8 -56.91 33.77 19.37
N PRO A 9 -55.77 33.07 19.14
CA PRO A 9 -54.67 33.60 18.33
C PRO A 9 -55.02 33.60 16.83
N PRO A 10 -54.45 34.53 16.03
CA PRO A 10 -54.78 34.70 14.62
C PRO A 10 -54.29 33.53 13.73
N SER A 11 -55.07 33.29 12.67
CA SER A 11 -54.89 32.28 11.62
C SER A 11 -53.57 32.44 10.87
N ARG A 12 -52.73 31.39 10.86
CA ARG A 12 -51.51 31.28 10.04
C ARG A 12 -51.88 30.90 8.60
N SER A 13 -52.25 31.88 7.80
CA SER A 13 -52.40 31.71 6.35
C SER A 13 -51.68 32.85 5.65
N ASP A 14 -50.36 32.88 5.79
CA ASP A 14 -49.47 33.75 5.03
C ASP A 14 -48.51 32.86 4.22
N PRO A 15 -48.65 32.79 2.88
CA PRO A 15 -47.88 31.87 2.04
C PRO A 15 -46.42 32.31 1.79
N ALA A 16 -45.97 33.42 2.38
CA ALA A 16 -44.65 33.99 2.14
C ALA A 16 -43.51 33.42 3.02
N LEU A 17 -43.78 32.46 3.92
CA LEU A 17 -42.78 31.87 4.81
C LEU A 17 -42.48 30.40 4.49
N ARG A 18 -42.23 30.08 3.21
CA ARG A 18 -41.50 28.86 2.86
C ARG A 18 -40.03 29.24 2.66
N PRO A 19 -39.09 28.77 3.51
CA PRO A 19 -37.69 28.87 3.15
C PRO A 19 -37.53 28.14 1.81
N ALA A 20 -36.84 28.79 0.86
CA ALA A 20 -36.45 28.14 -0.39
C ALA A 20 -35.78 26.79 -0.06
N PRO A 21 -35.88 25.77 -0.95
CA PRO A 21 -35.11 24.56 -0.78
C PRO A 21 -33.67 24.98 -0.54
N VAL A 22 -33.10 24.60 0.61
CA VAL A 22 -31.68 24.77 0.83
C VAL A 22 -31.03 23.93 -0.25
N GLU A 23 -30.57 24.59 -1.30
CA GLU A 23 -29.71 23.99 -2.29
C GLU A 23 -28.47 23.57 -1.51
N THR A 24 -28.41 22.30 -1.13
CA THR A 24 -27.28 21.70 -0.45
C THR A 24 -26.12 21.77 -1.41
N ALA A 25 -25.45 22.92 -1.46
CA ALA A 25 -24.15 23.05 -2.08
C ALA A 25 -23.28 21.92 -1.51
N PRO A 26 -22.51 21.20 -2.34
CA PRO A 26 -21.71 20.09 -1.88
C PRO A 26 -20.81 20.59 -0.76
N ASN A 27 -21.08 20.12 0.47
CA ASN A 27 -20.38 20.55 1.66
C ASN A 27 -18.89 20.17 1.52
N PRO A 28 -17.96 21.13 1.35
CA PRO A 28 -16.53 20.81 1.22
C PRO A 28 -15.97 20.19 2.52
N ALA A 29 -16.68 20.32 3.65
CA ALA A 29 -16.29 19.70 4.92
C ALA A 29 -16.44 18.16 4.89
N GLY A 30 -17.19 17.59 3.94
CA GLY A 30 -17.26 16.14 3.72
C GLY A 30 -16.09 15.58 2.91
N ALA A 31 -15.41 16.41 2.11
CA ALA A 31 -14.31 15.97 1.25
C ALA A 31 -13.06 15.58 2.04
N GLY A 32 -12.88 16.15 3.24
CA GLY A 32 -11.81 15.78 4.17
C GLY A 32 -12.07 14.47 4.95
N LEU A 33 -13.29 13.92 4.87
CA LEU A 33 -13.68 12.69 5.59
C LEU A 33 -13.51 11.41 4.75
N LEU A 34 -13.23 11.53 3.45
CA LEU A 34 -12.90 10.40 2.60
C LEU A 34 -11.40 10.09 2.72
N PHE A 35 -11.04 9.19 3.65
CA PHE A 35 -9.69 8.62 3.74
C PHE A 35 -9.30 7.99 2.39
N LEU A 36 -8.03 8.17 1.97
CA LEU A 36 -7.46 7.60 0.74
C LEU A 36 -8.16 8.08 -0.54
N ARG A 37 -8.23 9.40 -0.76
CA ARG A 37 -8.60 9.92 -2.08
C ARG A 37 -7.64 9.39 -3.14
N GLU A 38 -8.11 9.25 -4.37
CA GLU A 38 -7.34 8.69 -5.48
C GLU A 38 -5.97 9.37 -5.68
N GLU A 39 -5.90 10.69 -5.47
CA GLU A 39 -4.65 11.47 -5.47
C GLU A 39 -3.67 11.03 -4.38
N GLN A 40 -4.17 10.76 -3.17
CA GLN A 40 -3.35 10.29 -2.04
C GLN A 40 -2.88 8.86 -2.27
N LEU A 41 -3.70 8.01 -2.90
CA LEU A 41 -3.31 6.66 -3.28
C LEU A 41 -2.21 6.67 -4.35
N ARG A 42 -2.34 7.53 -5.37
CA ARG A 42 -1.27 7.75 -6.37
C ARG A 42 0.01 8.21 -5.72
N LEU A 43 -0.06 9.21 -4.83
CA LEU A 43 1.11 9.69 -4.10
C LEU A 43 1.76 8.56 -3.28
N ALA A 44 0.96 7.73 -2.60
CA ALA A 44 1.47 6.58 -1.87
C ALA A 44 2.16 5.55 -2.78
N GLN A 45 1.61 5.31 -3.98
CA GLN A 45 2.23 4.43 -4.99
C GLN A 45 3.58 4.99 -5.44
N ASP A 46 3.65 6.28 -5.75
CA ASP A 46 4.89 6.95 -6.15
C ASP A 46 5.94 6.89 -5.04
N MET A 47 5.54 7.12 -3.79
CA MET A 47 6.43 7.02 -2.63
C MET A 47 6.98 5.61 -2.45
N ILE A 48 6.14 4.57 -2.59
CA ILE A 48 6.58 3.17 -2.53
C ILE A 48 7.57 2.89 -3.66
N PHE A 49 7.32 3.42 -4.87
CA PHE A 49 8.23 3.27 -6.00
C PHE A 49 9.60 3.90 -5.71
N PHE A 50 9.66 5.16 -5.25
CA PHE A 50 10.92 5.83 -4.94
C PHE A 50 11.65 5.16 -3.78
N ALA A 51 10.94 4.80 -2.71
CA ALA A 51 11.52 4.09 -1.58
C ALA A 51 12.11 2.74 -2.01
N TYR A 52 11.39 1.96 -2.82
CA TYR A 52 11.89 0.68 -3.32
C TYR A 52 13.11 0.84 -4.24
N ARG A 53 13.10 1.85 -5.12
CA ARG A 53 14.24 2.17 -5.99
C ARG A 53 15.47 2.53 -5.18
N ASP A 54 15.35 3.45 -4.23
CA ASP A 54 16.48 3.96 -3.47
C ASP A 54 17.03 2.90 -2.49
N LEU A 55 16.12 2.10 -1.89
CA LEU A 55 16.49 0.97 -1.05
C LEU A 55 17.32 -0.08 -1.80
N THR A 56 16.95 -0.37 -3.06
CA THR A 56 17.66 -1.37 -3.87
C THR A 56 18.90 -0.81 -4.57
N GLY A 57 18.92 0.48 -4.91
CA GLY A 57 20.03 1.11 -5.63
C GLY A 57 21.36 1.10 -4.87
N ALA A 58 21.34 1.30 -3.55
CA ALA A 58 22.57 1.20 -2.75
C ALA A 58 23.15 -0.23 -2.74
N ALA A 59 22.28 -1.24 -2.70
CA ALA A 59 22.70 -2.64 -2.79
C ALA A 59 23.22 -2.98 -4.20
N ASP A 60 22.60 -2.45 -5.25
CA ASP A 60 23.01 -2.71 -6.63
C ASP A 60 24.47 -2.30 -6.90
N ALA A 61 24.92 -1.15 -6.37
CA ALA A 61 26.31 -0.71 -6.56
C ALA A 61 27.33 -1.72 -6.00
N VAL A 62 27.08 -2.25 -4.80
CA VAL A 62 27.93 -3.27 -4.18
C VAL A 62 27.82 -4.61 -4.92
N LEU A 63 26.61 -4.96 -5.37
CA LEU A 63 26.39 -6.19 -6.13
C LEU A 63 27.11 -6.16 -7.48
N ASP A 64 27.15 -5.02 -8.15
CA ASP A 64 27.86 -4.83 -9.42
C ASP A 64 29.37 -5.04 -9.27
N GLU A 65 29.99 -4.54 -8.20
CA GLU A 65 31.41 -4.82 -7.88
C GLU A 65 31.68 -6.32 -7.72
N LEU A 66 30.69 -7.05 -7.21
CA LEU A 66 30.72 -8.50 -7.07
C LEU A 66 30.26 -9.21 -8.34
N GLY A 67 29.86 -8.53 -9.42
CA GLY A 67 29.26 -9.18 -10.60
C GLY A 67 28.01 -10.01 -10.27
N LEU A 68 27.23 -9.57 -9.28
CA LEU A 68 25.97 -10.17 -8.86
C LEU A 68 24.83 -9.23 -9.25
N GLY A 69 23.72 -9.78 -9.72
CA GLY A 69 22.46 -9.05 -9.88
C GLY A 69 21.49 -9.22 -8.70
N ARG A 70 20.42 -8.42 -8.69
CA ARG A 70 19.33 -8.46 -7.68
C ARG A 70 18.75 -9.86 -7.41
N ALA A 71 18.71 -10.73 -8.42
CA ALA A 71 18.22 -12.09 -8.24
C ALA A 71 19.09 -12.90 -7.26
N HIS A 72 20.42 -12.75 -7.36
CA HIS A 72 21.37 -13.38 -6.44
C HIS A 72 21.21 -12.81 -5.03
N HIS A 73 21.10 -11.48 -4.91
CA HIS A 73 20.89 -10.82 -3.63
C HIS A 73 19.66 -11.33 -2.89
N ARG A 74 18.51 -11.47 -3.58
CA ARG A 74 17.30 -12.01 -2.95
C ARG A 74 17.50 -13.44 -2.43
N VAL A 75 18.20 -14.29 -3.17
CA VAL A 75 18.53 -15.65 -2.71
C VAL A 75 19.41 -15.60 -1.46
N LEU A 76 20.49 -14.81 -1.49
CA LEU A 76 21.41 -14.66 -0.35
C LEU A 76 20.72 -14.11 0.89
N HIS A 77 19.82 -13.14 0.72
CA HIS A 77 19.05 -12.56 1.81
C HIS A 77 18.24 -13.61 2.57
N PHE A 78 17.50 -14.46 1.85
CA PHE A 78 16.67 -15.50 2.48
C PHE A 78 17.50 -16.64 3.04
N VAL A 79 18.49 -17.15 2.30
CA VAL A 79 19.35 -18.24 2.77
C VAL A 79 20.20 -17.80 3.97
N GLY A 80 20.74 -16.58 3.97
CA GLY A 80 21.52 -16.05 5.09
C GLY A 80 20.70 -15.88 6.37
N SER A 81 19.40 -15.59 6.25
CA SER A 81 18.49 -15.47 7.39
C SER A 81 17.89 -16.80 7.83
N ARG A 82 17.88 -17.82 6.95
CA ARG A 82 17.27 -19.14 7.17
C ARG A 82 18.11 -20.22 6.47
N PRO A 83 19.17 -20.74 7.12
CA PRO A 83 20.16 -21.61 6.49
C PRO A 83 19.62 -22.94 5.96
N GLU A 84 18.53 -23.44 6.52
CA GLU A 84 17.93 -24.74 6.17
C GLU A 84 16.77 -24.63 5.15
N LEU A 85 16.65 -23.49 4.47
CA LEU A 85 15.61 -23.28 3.46
C LEU A 85 15.72 -24.31 2.33
N THR A 86 14.62 -25.00 2.05
CA THR A 86 14.54 -25.89 0.90
C THR A 86 14.39 -25.09 -0.40
N VAL A 87 14.76 -25.71 -1.53
CA VAL A 87 14.60 -25.11 -2.86
C VAL A 87 13.12 -24.80 -3.16
N SER A 88 12.21 -25.66 -2.70
CA SER A 88 10.75 -25.48 -2.90
C SER A 88 10.21 -24.28 -2.12
N GLU A 89 10.66 -24.08 -0.88
CA GLU A 89 10.28 -22.89 -0.10
C GLU A 89 10.85 -21.62 -0.71
N LEU A 90 12.09 -21.65 -1.19
CA LEU A 90 12.71 -20.51 -1.85
C LEU A 90 11.95 -20.12 -3.14
N LEU A 91 11.46 -21.08 -3.92
CA LEU A 91 10.56 -20.83 -5.05
C LEU A 91 9.24 -20.18 -4.59
N GLY A 92 8.67 -20.66 -3.50
CA GLY A 92 7.45 -20.10 -2.92
C GLY A 92 7.61 -18.66 -2.43
N LEU A 93 8.74 -18.35 -1.81
CA LEU A 93 9.07 -17.01 -1.32
C LEU A 93 9.38 -16.05 -2.47
N LEU A 94 10.21 -16.46 -3.43
CA LEU A 94 10.65 -15.60 -4.53
C LEU A 94 9.62 -15.47 -5.65
N ARG A 95 8.64 -16.38 -5.73
CA ARG A 95 7.61 -16.42 -6.78
C ARG A 95 8.21 -16.36 -8.19
N ILE A 96 9.28 -17.12 -8.41
CA ILE A 96 9.96 -17.26 -9.71
C ILE A 96 9.88 -18.69 -10.24
N THR A 97 10.29 -18.89 -11.49
CA THR A 97 10.34 -20.21 -12.11
C THR A 97 11.52 -21.05 -11.60
N LYS A 98 11.38 -22.37 -11.64
CA LYS A 98 12.45 -23.34 -11.33
C LYS A 98 13.72 -23.09 -12.14
N GLN A 99 13.58 -22.82 -13.44
CA GLN A 99 14.69 -22.54 -14.34
C GLN A 99 15.44 -21.25 -13.96
N SER A 100 14.70 -20.20 -13.60
CA SER A 100 15.29 -18.94 -13.14
C SER A 100 16.09 -19.16 -11.86
N LEU A 101 15.50 -19.86 -10.88
CA LEU A 101 16.19 -20.16 -9.62
C LEU A 101 17.42 -21.04 -9.83
N ALA A 102 17.34 -22.07 -10.68
CA ALA A 102 18.47 -22.96 -10.95
C ALA A 102 19.69 -22.21 -11.51
N ARG A 103 19.47 -21.25 -12.41
CA ARG A 103 20.54 -20.38 -12.93
C ARG A 103 21.21 -19.56 -11.82
N VAL A 104 20.41 -18.94 -10.96
CA VAL A 104 20.90 -18.10 -9.86
C VAL A 104 21.65 -18.93 -8.82
N LEU A 105 21.09 -20.05 -8.38
CA LEU A 105 21.74 -20.96 -7.44
C LEU A 105 23.03 -21.54 -8.02
N GLY A 106 23.03 -21.94 -9.29
CA GLY A 106 24.24 -22.43 -9.96
C GLY A 106 25.39 -21.42 -9.91
N ALA A 107 25.10 -20.15 -10.21
CA ALA A 107 26.09 -19.07 -10.13
C ALA A 107 26.60 -18.85 -8.68
N LEU A 108 25.71 -18.88 -7.68
CA LEU A 108 26.09 -18.71 -6.28
C LEU A 108 26.92 -19.87 -5.72
N ILE A 109 26.56 -21.11 -6.09
CA ILE A 109 27.29 -22.33 -5.70
C ILE A 109 28.67 -22.35 -6.34
N ALA A 110 28.76 -22.05 -7.64
CA ALA A 110 30.04 -22.00 -8.36
C ALA A 110 31.04 -21.01 -7.75
N ARG A 111 30.53 -19.94 -7.11
CA ARG A 111 31.32 -18.91 -6.45
C ARG A 111 31.51 -19.14 -4.95
N GLY A 112 30.97 -20.23 -4.41
CA GLY A 112 31.12 -20.61 -2.99
C GLY A 112 30.28 -19.80 -2.00
N TYR A 113 29.30 -19.01 -2.45
CA TYR A 113 28.43 -18.24 -1.54
C TYR A 113 27.32 -19.09 -0.91
N VAL A 114 26.91 -20.17 -1.56
CA VAL A 114 25.84 -21.06 -1.11
C VAL A 114 26.29 -22.50 -1.27
N LEU A 115 25.98 -23.33 -0.28
CA LEU A 115 26.17 -24.78 -0.35
C LEU A 115 24.79 -25.46 -0.44
N LEU A 116 24.67 -26.43 -1.34
CA LEU A 116 23.47 -27.25 -1.45
C LEU A 116 23.76 -28.62 -0.83
N ALA A 117 23.21 -28.86 0.35
CA ALA A 117 23.20 -30.20 0.94
C ALA A 117 22.14 -31.06 0.24
N ARG A 118 22.48 -32.33 -0.04
CA ARG A 118 21.50 -33.34 -0.44
C ARG A 118 21.01 -34.04 0.82
N GLY A 119 19.74 -33.78 1.17
CA GLY A 119 19.00 -34.59 2.15
C GLY A 119 18.47 -35.87 1.52
#